data_AF-A0A383AJZ8-F1
#
_entry.id   AF-A0A383AJZ8-F1
#
_cell.length_a   1.000
_cell.length_b   1.000
_cell.length_c   1.000
_cell.angle_alpha   90.00
_cell.angle_beta   90.00
_cell.angle_gamma   90.00
#
_symmetry.space_group_name_H-M   'P 1'
#
loop_
_entity.id
_entity.type
_entity.pdbx_description
1 polymer ?
#
loop_
_entity_poly.entity_id
_entity_poly.type
_entity_poly.pdbx_seq_one_letter_code
_entity_poly.pdbx_strand_id
1 'polypeptide(L)'
;VGILPKLAAILVGNDPASKIYIRNKSRFFEEQNCLSQIYNFSKEINEQEILQLINDLNHDVDIHGILVQLPLPIHMNSKKILHSISPGKDVDGFHPYNLGSLLEGNPIFIPCTPKGILEILKFYHIP
;
A
#
# COMPACT_ATOMS: atom_id res chain seq x y z
N VAL A 1 -6.63 25.49 -6.21
CA VAL A 1 -6.21 24.83 -4.95
C VAL A 1 -5.53 23.53 -5.36
N GLY A 2 -4.32 23.26 -4.89
CA GLY A 2 -3.60 22.03 -5.22
C GLY A 2 -4.13 20.83 -4.44
N ILE A 3 -4.16 19.65 -5.06
CA ILE A 3 -4.45 18.38 -4.37
C ILE A 3 -3.17 17.93 -3.66
N LEU A 4 -3.26 17.65 -2.36
CA LEU A 4 -2.17 17.02 -1.60
C LEU A 4 -2.43 15.50 -1.54
N PRO A 5 -1.64 14.66 -2.22
CA PRO A 5 -1.84 13.21 -2.19
C PRO A 5 -1.73 12.68 -0.76
N LYS A 6 -2.63 11.76 -0.39
CA LYS A 6 -2.68 11.16 0.96
C LYS A 6 -2.66 9.65 0.89
N LEU A 7 -1.72 9.04 1.60
CA LEU A 7 -1.59 7.59 1.75
C LEU A 7 -2.15 7.12 3.09
N ALA A 8 -3.05 6.15 3.10
CA ALA A 8 -3.39 5.37 4.29
C ALA A 8 -2.48 4.14 4.39
N ALA A 9 -1.76 4.01 5.49
CA ALA A 9 -0.92 2.84 5.78
C ALA A 9 -1.51 2.05 6.96
N ILE A 10 -1.82 0.77 6.73
CA ILE A 10 -2.40 -0.14 7.72
C ILE A 10 -1.31 -1.11 8.19
N LEU A 11 -1.11 -1.17 9.50
CA LEU A 11 -0.19 -2.09 10.16
C LEU A 11 -0.95 -2.93 11.16
N VAL A 12 -0.70 -4.23 11.12
CA VAL A 12 -1.24 -5.18 12.08
C VAL A 12 -0.08 -5.88 12.77
N GLY A 13 -0.01 -5.72 14.10
CA GLY A 13 1.05 -6.29 14.92
C GLY A 13 2.06 -5.26 15.42
N ASN A 14 3.17 -5.76 15.97
CA ASN A 14 4.11 -4.94 16.76
C ASN A 14 5.58 -5.13 16.35
N ASP A 15 5.85 -5.56 15.12
CA ASP A 15 7.21 -5.71 14.64
C ASP A 15 7.97 -4.35 14.70
N PRO A 16 9.04 -4.25 15.51
CA PRO A 16 9.85 -3.03 15.61
C PRO A 16 10.42 -2.57 14.27
N ALA A 17 10.80 -3.50 13.38
CA ALA A 17 11.33 -3.17 12.06
C ALA A 17 10.24 -2.51 11.19
N SER A 18 9.01 -3.02 11.25
CA SER A 18 7.86 -2.44 10.54
C SER A 18 7.55 -1.02 11.00
N LYS A 19 7.66 -0.74 12.31
CA LYS A 19 7.46 0.62 12.86
C LYS A 19 8.51 1.61 12.36
N ILE A 20 9.78 1.21 12.34
CA ILE A 20 10.87 2.07 11.83
C ILE A 20 10.67 2.33 10.33
N TYR A 21 10.39 1.28 9.56
CA TYR A 21 10.18 1.37 8.12
C TYR A 21 9.06 2.35 7.76
N ILE A 22 7.93 2.28 8.48
CA ILE A 22 6.78 3.15 8.21
C ILE A 22 7.00 4.59 8.67
N ARG A 23 7.69 4.80 9.79
CA ARG A 23 8.11 6.15 10.19
C ARG A 23 8.97 6.81 9.11
N ASN A 24 9.90 6.05 8.51
CA ASN A 24 10.74 6.55 7.43
C ASN A 24 9.91 6.87 6.18
N LYS A 25 8.92 6.03 5.82
CA LYS A 25 7.98 6.32 4.73
C LYS A 25 7.19 7.59 4.98
N SER A 26 6.60 7.77 6.17
CA SER A 26 5.84 8.98 6.49
C SER A 26 6.68 10.25 6.39
N ARG A 27 7.92 10.22 6.92
CA ARG A 27 8.84 11.35 6.78
C ARG A 27 9.16 11.66 5.32
N PHE A 28 9.41 10.64 4.51
CA PHE A 28 9.66 10.83 3.08
C PHE A 28 8.44 11.44 2.37
N PHE A 29 7.22 11.02 2.73
CA PHE A 29 6.00 11.61 2.18
C PHE A 29 5.89 13.10 2.52
N GLU A 30 6.15 13.48 3.77
CA GLU A 30 6.17 14.88 4.18
C GLU A 30 7.21 15.70 3.39
N GLU A 31 8.42 15.15 3.20
CA GLU A 31 9.49 15.77 2.40
C GLU A 31 9.11 15.95 0.91
N GLN A 32 8.15 15.17 0.40
CA GLN A 32 7.63 15.28 -0.98
C GLN A 32 6.32 16.07 -1.09
N ASN A 33 5.89 16.79 -0.04
CA ASN A 33 4.58 17.46 0.02
C ASN A 33 3.38 16.50 -0.14
N CYS A 34 3.49 15.31 0.44
CA CYS A 34 2.42 14.32 0.53
C CYS A 34 1.99 14.12 1.98
N LEU A 35 0.73 13.73 2.18
CA LEU A 35 0.16 13.38 3.47
C LEU A 35 0.23 11.86 3.68
N SER A 36 0.36 11.44 4.93
CA SER A 36 0.20 10.02 5.30
C SER A 36 -0.61 9.88 6.58
N GLN A 37 -1.40 8.82 6.66
CA GLN A 37 -2.16 8.46 7.86
C GLN A 37 -1.89 7.00 8.20
N ILE A 38 -1.40 6.76 9.41
CA ILE A 38 -1.02 5.43 9.87
C ILE A 38 -2.11 4.87 10.79
N TYR A 39 -2.60 3.68 10.46
CA TYR A 39 -3.51 2.89 11.28
C TYR A 39 -2.75 1.71 11.88
N ASN A 40 -2.51 1.76 13.19
CA ASN A 40 -1.77 0.72 13.91
C ASN A 40 -2.73 -0.12 14.75
N PHE A 41 -2.75 -1.43 14.48
CA PHE A 41 -3.58 -2.39 15.20
C PHE A 41 -2.74 -3.44 15.89
N SER A 42 -3.27 -3.99 16.98
CA SER A 42 -2.66 -5.16 17.62
C SER A 42 -2.75 -6.38 16.70
N LYS A 43 -1.95 -7.40 16.97
CA LYS A 43 -2.02 -8.67 16.24
C LYS A 43 -3.34 -9.43 16.49
N GLU A 44 -4.15 -9.02 17.45
CA GLU A 44 -5.39 -9.70 17.86
C GLU A 44 -6.64 -9.11 17.19
N ILE A 45 -6.49 -8.04 16.41
CA ILE A 45 -7.61 -7.40 15.72
C ILE A 45 -8.31 -8.39 14.78
N ASN A 46 -9.62 -8.27 14.66
CA ASN A 46 -10.38 -9.12 13.76
C ASN A 46 -10.12 -8.72 12.30
N GLU A 47 -9.97 -9.72 11.41
CA GLU A 47 -9.90 -9.51 9.95
C GLU A 47 -11.06 -8.64 9.44
N GLN A 48 -12.28 -8.81 9.96
CA GLN A 48 -13.45 -8.03 9.56
C GLN A 48 -13.30 -6.53 9.85
N GLU A 49 -12.62 -6.15 10.94
CA GLU A 49 -12.37 -4.75 11.26
C GLU A 49 -11.41 -4.12 10.25
N ILE A 50 -10.40 -4.88 9.80
CA ILE A 50 -9.47 -4.44 8.74
C ILE A 50 -10.21 -4.28 7.41
N LEU A 51 -11.08 -5.22 7.05
CA LEU A 51 -11.88 -5.16 5.82
C LEU A 51 -12.84 -3.96 5.84
N GLN A 52 -13.47 -3.68 6.99
CA GLN A 52 -14.34 -2.52 7.13
C GLN A 52 -13.55 -1.21 6.99
N LEU A 53 -12.38 -1.11 7.63
CA LEU A 53 -11.51 0.06 7.45
C LEU A 53 -11.12 0.27 5.99
N ILE A 54 -10.72 -0.80 5.28
CA ILE A 54 -10.35 -0.69 3.86
C ILE A 54 -11.56 -0.24 3.02
N ASN A 55 -12.76 -0.73 3.32
CA ASN A 55 -13.97 -0.27 2.67
C ASN A 55 -14.20 1.23 2.87
N ASP A 56 -14.04 1.73 4.10
CA ASP A 56 -14.22 3.16 4.40
C ASP A 56 -13.17 4.00 3.66
N LEU A 57 -11.90 3.56 3.68
CA LEU A 57 -10.80 4.21 2.96
C LEU A 57 -10.96 4.19 1.44
N ASN A 58 -11.57 3.15 0.88
CA ASN A 58 -11.87 3.08 -0.55
C ASN A 58 -12.84 4.18 -0.97
N HIS A 59 -13.80 4.54 -0.12
CA HIS A 59 -14.82 5.55 -0.40
C HIS A 59 -14.41 6.97 0.04
N ASP A 60 -13.37 7.11 0.87
CA ASP A 60 -12.84 8.40 1.29
C ASP A 60 -12.13 9.11 0.13
N VAL A 61 -12.71 10.23 -0.35
CA VAL A 61 -12.16 11.02 -1.46
C VAL A 61 -10.84 11.71 -1.13
N ASP A 62 -10.52 11.88 0.15
CA ASP A 62 -9.24 12.47 0.59
C ASP A 62 -8.11 11.44 0.58
N ILE A 63 -8.42 10.15 0.49
CA ILE A 63 -7.43 9.06 0.44
C ILE A 63 -7.14 8.67 -1.01
N HIS A 64 -5.88 8.81 -1.40
CA HIS A 64 -5.41 8.60 -2.77
C HIS A 64 -4.70 7.26 -2.96
N GLY A 65 -4.24 6.65 -1.87
CA GLY A 65 -3.60 5.34 -1.87
C GLY A 65 -3.80 4.62 -0.55
N ILE A 66 -3.81 3.30 -0.60
CA ILE A 66 -3.94 2.41 0.56
C ILE A 66 -2.80 1.40 0.48
N LEU A 67 -2.08 1.24 1.59
CA LEU A 67 -1.01 0.27 1.77
C LEU A 67 -1.32 -0.60 2.99
N VAL A 68 -1.20 -1.92 2.83
CA VAL A 68 -1.28 -2.88 3.94
C VAL A 68 0.09 -3.50 4.12
N GLN A 69 0.71 -3.25 5.27
CA GLN A 69 2.05 -3.76 5.56
C GLN A 69 2.00 -5.28 5.81
N LEU A 70 2.86 -6.02 5.08
CA LEU A 70 3.05 -7.46 5.24
C LEU A 70 4.30 -7.77 6.10
N PRO A 71 4.37 -8.96 6.73
CA PRO A 71 3.33 -9.99 6.77
C PRO A 71 2.20 -9.64 7.75
N LEU A 72 0.98 -10.07 7.42
CA LEU A 72 -0.15 -10.04 8.35
C LEU A 72 -0.11 -11.26 9.30
N PRO A 73 -0.80 -11.19 10.45
CA PRO A 73 -0.95 -12.35 11.35
C PRO A 73 -1.48 -13.60 10.62
N ILE A 74 -1.02 -14.78 11.04
CA ILE A 74 -1.29 -16.05 10.35
C ILE A 74 -2.78 -16.43 10.25
N HIS A 75 -3.62 -15.91 11.15
CA HIS A 75 -5.06 -16.17 11.13
C HIS A 75 -5.82 -15.30 10.12
N MET A 76 -5.16 -14.33 9.48
CA MET A 76 -5.75 -13.46 8.46
C MET A 76 -5.44 -13.97 7.06
N ASN A 77 -6.40 -13.81 6.16
CA ASN A 77 -6.22 -14.07 4.74
C ASN A 77 -5.69 -12.82 4.03
N SER A 78 -4.37 -12.73 3.88
CA SER A 78 -3.72 -11.60 3.22
C SER A 78 -4.23 -11.35 1.80
N LYS A 79 -4.55 -12.40 1.02
CA LYS A 79 -5.10 -12.22 -0.34
C LYS A 79 -6.45 -11.52 -0.29
N LYS A 80 -7.34 -11.97 0.60
CA LYS A 80 -8.67 -11.36 0.78
C LYS A 80 -8.56 -9.88 1.18
N ILE A 81 -7.66 -9.57 2.11
CA ILE A 81 -7.40 -8.19 2.55
C ILE A 81 -6.85 -7.34 1.40
N LEU A 82 -5.79 -7.78 0.71
CA LEU A 82 -5.18 -7.02 -0.39
C LEU A 82 -6.15 -6.83 -1.57
N HIS A 83 -6.95 -7.85 -1.89
CA HIS A 83 -7.94 -7.77 -2.97
C HIS A 83 -9.17 -6.91 -2.60
N SER A 84 -9.33 -6.53 -1.33
CA SER A 84 -10.41 -5.61 -0.92
C SER A 84 -10.06 -4.14 -1.16
N ILE A 85 -8.79 -3.83 -1.45
CA ILE A 85 -8.35 -2.48 -1.81
C ILE A 85 -8.82 -2.17 -3.23
N SER A 86 -9.44 -1.00 -3.44
CA SER A 86 -9.83 -0.57 -4.78
C SER A 86 -8.61 -0.54 -5.71
N PRO A 87 -8.69 -1.06 -6.95
CA PRO A 87 -7.56 -1.03 -7.87
C PRO A 87 -6.96 0.36 -8.07
N GLY A 88 -7.79 1.41 -8.05
CA GLY A 88 -7.38 2.80 -8.19
C GLY A 88 -6.66 3.38 -6.96
N LYS A 89 -6.65 2.68 -5.83
CA LYS A 89 -5.93 3.06 -4.60
C LYS A 89 -4.87 2.04 -4.18
N ASP A 90 -4.70 0.95 -4.92
CA ASP A 90 -3.72 -0.11 -4.64
C ASP A 90 -2.32 0.29 -5.10
N VAL A 91 -1.65 1.09 -4.27
CA VAL A 91 -0.30 1.62 -4.58
C VAL A 91 0.80 0.56 -4.58
N ASP A 92 0.54 -0.61 -3.98
CA ASP A 92 1.46 -1.75 -4.01
C ASP A 92 1.23 -2.67 -5.23
N GLY A 93 0.17 -2.45 -6.01
CA GLY A 93 -0.08 -3.15 -7.28
C GLY A 93 -0.39 -4.64 -7.13
N PHE A 94 -0.84 -5.10 -5.96
CA PHE A 94 -1.14 -6.51 -5.70
C PHE A 94 -2.59 -6.91 -6.03
N HIS A 95 -3.47 -5.95 -6.28
CA HIS A 95 -4.84 -6.23 -6.69
C HIS A 95 -4.82 -6.98 -8.04
N PRO A 96 -5.59 -8.07 -8.20
CA PRO A 96 -5.59 -8.89 -9.43
C PRO A 96 -5.83 -8.10 -10.70
N TYR A 97 -6.67 -7.06 -10.63
CA TYR A 97 -6.90 -6.12 -11.74
C TYR A 97 -5.60 -5.39 -12.18
N ASN A 98 -4.80 -4.90 -11.24
CA ASN A 98 -3.54 -4.20 -11.55
C ASN A 98 -2.51 -5.17 -12.12
N LEU A 99 -2.41 -6.39 -11.57
CA LEU A 99 -1.57 -7.45 -12.11
C LEU A 99 -2.01 -7.88 -13.51
N GLY A 100 -3.32 -8.02 -13.75
CA GLY A 100 -3.87 -8.33 -15.07
C GLY A 100 -3.57 -7.23 -16.09
N SER A 101 -3.77 -5.97 -15.70
CA SER A 101 -3.48 -4.80 -16.56
C SER A 101 -1.98 -4.71 -16.89
N LEU A 102 -1.11 -5.04 -15.94
CA LEU A 102 0.33 -5.17 -16.17
C LEU A 102 0.65 -6.27 -17.20
N LEU A 103 0.03 -7.44 -17.07
CA LEU A 103 0.24 -8.56 -18.01
C LEU A 103 -0.28 -8.26 -19.42
N GLU A 104 -1.36 -7.48 -19.54
CA GLU A 104 -1.91 -7.02 -20.82
C GLU A 104 -1.01 -5.95 -21.49
N GLY A 105 -0.08 -5.34 -20.75
CA GLY A 105 0.78 -4.27 -21.22
C GLY A 105 0.24 -2.86 -20.99
N ASN A 106 -0.83 -2.72 -20.20
CA ASN A 106 -1.46 -1.44 -19.85
C ASN A 106 -1.41 -1.20 -18.32
N PRO A 107 -0.22 -1.13 -17.69
CA PRO A 107 -0.11 -1.07 -16.25
C PRO A 107 -0.71 0.22 -15.67
N ILE A 108 -1.43 0.09 -14.55
CA ILE A 108 -1.91 1.22 -13.73
C ILE A 108 -0.99 1.38 -12.53
N PHE A 109 -1.05 0.44 -11.59
CA PHE A 109 -0.05 0.28 -10.53
C PHE A 109 0.79 -0.97 -10.81
N ILE A 110 2.11 -0.82 -10.67
CA ILE A 110 3.08 -1.91 -10.83
C ILE A 110 3.61 -2.22 -9.43
N PRO A 111 3.73 -3.51 -9.05
CA PRO A 111 4.37 -3.90 -7.81
C PRO A 111 5.69 -3.16 -7.57
N CYS A 112 5.77 -2.51 -6.41
CA CYS A 112 6.80 -1.51 -6.13
C CYS A 112 8.22 -2.10 -6.15
N THR A 113 8.42 -3.32 -5.64
CA THR A 113 9.73 -3.99 -5.64
C THR A 113 10.21 -4.36 -7.05
N PRO A 114 9.44 -5.10 -7.90
CA PRO A 114 9.80 -5.30 -9.30
C PRO A 114 10.06 -4.01 -10.06
N LYS A 115 9.21 -2.99 -9.88
CA LYS A 115 9.43 -1.68 -10.51
C LYS A 115 10.75 -1.05 -10.06
N GLY A 116 11.06 -1.10 -8.77
CA GLY A 116 12.33 -0.61 -8.24
C GLY A 116 13.54 -1.32 -8.83
N ILE A 117 13.47 -2.64 -9.03
CA ILE A 117 14.53 -3.40 -9.71
C ILE A 117 14.71 -2.89 -11.15
N LEU A 118 13.62 -2.68 -11.90
CA LEU A 118 13.68 -2.15 -13.25
C LEU A 118 14.27 -0.73 -13.29
N GLU A 119 13.91 0.13 -12.34
CA GLU A 119 14.50 1.48 -12.24
C GLU A 119 16.00 1.43 -11.92
N ILE A 120 16.45 0.49 -11.09
CA ILE A 120 17.89 0.27 -10.83
C ILE A 120 18.60 -0.17 -12.11
N LEU A 121 18.08 -1.17 -12.82
CA LEU A 121 18.68 -1.64 -14.08
C LEU A 121 18.78 -0.50 -15.11
N LYS A 122 17.69 0.26 -15.25
CA LYS A 122 17.61 1.43 -16.13
C LYS A 122 18.63 2.51 -15.75
N PHE A 123 18.77 2.82 -14.46
CA PHE A 123 19.75 3.79 -13.97
C PHE A 123 21.19 3.40 -14.36
N TYR A 124 21.51 2.09 -14.28
CA TYR A 124 22.82 1.56 -14.68
C TYR A 124 22.93 1.24 -16.18
N HIS A 125 21.91 1.56 -16.99
CA HIS A 125 21.86 1.29 -18.43
C HIS A 125 22.08 -0.20 -18.77
N ILE A 126 21.60 -1.10 -17.90
CA ILE A 126 21.65 -2.54 -18.13
C ILE A 126 20.49 -2.90 -19.07
N PRO A 127 20.76 -3.57 -20.21
CA PRO A 127 19.74 -3.92 -21.19
C PRO A 127 18.73 -4.95 -20.69
#